data_AF-A0A966QMW2-F1
#
_entry.id   AF-A0A966QMW2-F1
#
_cell.length_a   1.000
_cell.length_b   1.000
_cell.length_c   1.000
_cell.angle_alpha   90.00
_cell.angle_beta   90.00
_cell.angle_gamma   90.00
#
_symmetry.space_group_name_H-M   'P 1'
#
loop_
_entity.id
_entity.type
_entity.pdbx_description
1 polymer ?
#
loop_
_entity_poly.entity_id
_entity_poly.type
_entity_poly.pdbx_seq_one_letter_code
_entity_poly.pdbx_strand_id
1 'polypeptide(L)'
;MLNPPCGYRTLAIAGLVSNILALPLGMAAIVVDPTWRTANIAVVAGAVLPTAVVGIVASTALLRWRRWGQVLAIVTLAMALTAGVPYAIVRLVLVDQNRMLTAVLAALLTTASTAALVYWCRPAIRRYLS
;
A
#
# COMPACT_ATOMS: atom_id res chain seq x y z
N MET A 1 13.86 13.93 -25.33
CA MET A 1 13.52 13.04 -24.20
C MET A 1 12.64 13.85 -23.24
N LEU A 2 11.36 13.50 -23.08
CA LEU A 2 10.50 14.20 -22.12
C LEU A 2 11.02 13.91 -20.69
N ASN A 3 11.27 14.97 -19.92
CA ASN A 3 11.57 14.82 -18.51
C ASN A 3 10.41 14.08 -17.82
N PRO A 4 10.69 13.11 -16.94
CA PRO A 4 9.63 12.46 -16.18
C PRO A 4 8.81 13.48 -15.41
N PRO A 5 7.49 13.26 -15.26
CA PRO A 5 6.71 14.07 -14.34
C PRO A 5 7.36 14.01 -12.94
N CYS A 6 7.49 15.17 -12.31
CA CYS A 6 8.10 15.29 -10.99
C CYS A 6 7.45 14.27 -10.04
N GLY A 7 8.29 13.52 -9.34
CA GLY A 7 7.84 12.51 -8.38
C GLY A 7 7.59 11.10 -8.94
N TYR A 8 7.65 10.87 -10.26
CA TYR A 8 7.35 9.53 -10.81
C TYR A 8 8.27 8.45 -10.23
N ARG A 9 9.58 8.68 -10.33
CA ARG A 9 10.59 7.72 -9.87
C ARG A 9 10.62 7.60 -8.35
N THR A 10 10.44 8.72 -7.63
CA THR A 10 10.41 8.69 -6.17
C THR A 10 9.20 7.94 -5.65
N LEU A 11 8.02 8.13 -6.26
CA LEU A 11 6.80 7.42 -5.87
C LEU A 11 6.86 5.92 -6.22
N ALA A 12 7.47 5.56 -7.36
CA ALA A 12 7.70 4.16 -7.73
C ALA A 12 8.66 3.44 -6.76
N ILE A 13 9.75 4.11 -6.36
CA ILE A 13 10.69 3.59 -5.35
C ILE A 13 10.03 3.53 -3.98
N ALA A 14 9.30 4.57 -3.57
CA ALA A 14 8.56 4.58 -2.30
C ALA A 14 7.57 3.43 -2.24
N GLY A 15 6.82 3.18 -3.32
CA GLY A 15 5.95 2.01 -3.44
C GLY A 15 6.70 0.69 -3.36
N LEU A 16 7.89 0.58 -3.95
CA LEU A 16 8.69 -0.64 -3.86
C LEU A 16 9.13 -0.90 -2.42
N VAL A 17 9.69 0.12 -1.77
CA VAL A 17 10.15 0.05 -0.38
C VAL A 17 8.98 -0.26 0.56
N SER A 18 7.83 0.40 0.40
CA SER A 18 6.67 0.17 1.24
C SER A 18 6.13 -1.26 1.12
N ASN A 19 6.06 -1.82 -0.09
CA ASN A 19 5.59 -3.19 -0.29
C ASN A 19 6.59 -4.23 0.23
N ILE A 20 7.90 -3.97 0.10
CA ILE A 20 8.93 -4.82 0.72
C ILE A 20 8.83 -4.77 2.25
N LEU A 21 8.63 -3.58 2.84
CA LEU A 21 8.47 -3.41 4.29
C LEU A 21 7.16 -4.01 4.83
N ALA A 22 6.10 -4.07 4.00
CA ALA A 22 4.81 -4.63 4.41
C ALA A 22 4.92 -6.10 4.82
N LEU A 23 5.85 -6.86 4.23
CA LEU A 23 6.08 -8.27 4.55
C LEU A 23 6.59 -8.49 5.99
N PRO A 24 7.74 -7.90 6.42
CA PRO A 24 8.22 -8.05 7.79
C PRO A 24 7.28 -7.38 8.80
N LEU A 25 6.63 -6.26 8.45
CA LEU A 25 5.67 -5.62 9.35
C LEU A 25 4.43 -6.48 9.59
N GLY A 26 3.90 -7.13 8.55
CA GLY A 26 2.80 -8.09 8.68
C GLY A 26 3.18 -9.27 9.58
N MET A 27 4.40 -9.79 9.41
CA MET A 27 4.91 -10.86 10.26
C MET A 27 5.07 -10.42 11.72
N ALA A 28 5.63 -9.23 11.96
CA ALA A 28 5.77 -8.66 13.30
C ALA A 28 4.41 -8.51 14.00
N ALA A 29 3.37 -8.07 13.28
CA ALA A 29 2.01 -7.96 13.82
C ALA A 29 1.43 -9.32 14.26
N ILE A 30 1.80 -10.43 13.62
CA ILE A 30 1.36 -11.78 14.02
C ILE A 30 2.09 -12.26 15.27
N VAL A 31 3.39 -11.97 15.38
CA VAL A 31 4.25 -12.45 16.47
C VAL A 31 3.99 -11.67 17.76
N VAL A 32 3.94 -10.33 17.68
CA VAL A 32 3.91 -9.41 18.84
C VAL A 32 2.56 -9.39 19.54
N ASP A 33 1.43 -9.46 18.81
CA ASP A 33 0.08 -9.35 19.39
C ASP A 33 -0.60 -10.75 19.47
N PRO A 34 -0.49 -11.48 20.61
CA PRO A 34 -1.07 -12.81 20.74
C PRO A 34 -2.60 -12.81 20.81
N THR A 35 -3.21 -11.73 21.30
CA THR A 35 -4.67 -11.60 21.48
C THR A 35 -5.44 -11.53 20.16
N TRP A 36 -4.81 -10.97 19.11
CA TRP A 36 -5.41 -10.74 17.79
C TRP A 36 -4.77 -11.57 16.68
N ARG A 37 -3.99 -12.58 17.05
CA ARG A 37 -3.15 -13.35 16.13
C ARG A 37 -3.94 -13.96 14.97
N THR A 38 -5.13 -14.54 15.22
CA THR A 38 -5.95 -15.14 14.15
C THR A 38 -6.43 -14.10 13.13
N ALA A 39 -6.88 -12.93 13.59
CA ALA A 39 -7.28 -11.84 12.71
C ALA A 39 -6.08 -11.30 11.91
N ASN A 40 -4.93 -11.14 12.55
CA ASN A 40 -3.70 -10.71 11.90
C ASN A 40 -3.24 -11.72 10.84
N ILE A 41 -3.30 -13.02 11.12
CA ILE A 41 -2.99 -14.08 10.13
C ILE A 41 -3.95 -13.98 8.94
N ALA A 42 -5.25 -13.89 9.18
CA ALA A 42 -6.26 -13.83 8.11
C ALA A 42 -6.04 -12.60 7.20
N VAL A 43 -5.81 -11.43 7.80
CA VAL A 43 -5.58 -10.18 7.05
C VAL A 43 -4.24 -10.20 6.32
N VAL A 44 -3.18 -10.66 6.98
CA VAL A 44 -1.85 -10.72 6.37
C VAL A 44 -1.85 -11.70 5.20
N ALA A 45 -2.36 -12.91 5.40
CA ALA A 45 -2.39 -13.94 4.36
C ALA A 45 -3.38 -13.60 3.22
N GLY A 46 -4.58 -13.12 3.56
CA GLY A 46 -5.64 -12.89 2.59
C GLY A 46 -5.53 -11.57 1.82
N ALA A 47 -4.90 -10.55 2.40
CA ALA A 47 -4.87 -9.21 1.83
C ALA A 47 -3.45 -8.64 1.72
N VAL A 48 -2.66 -8.64 2.79
CA VAL A 48 -1.35 -7.94 2.79
C VAL A 48 -0.36 -8.61 1.85
N LEU A 49 -0.23 -9.94 1.90
CA LEU A 49 0.67 -10.69 1.02
C LEU A 49 0.35 -10.53 -0.47
N PRO A 50 -0.89 -10.81 -0.95
CA PRO A 50 -1.20 -10.64 -2.36
C PRO A 50 -1.05 -9.18 -2.81
N THR A 51 -1.44 -8.21 -1.97
CA THR A 51 -1.27 -6.79 -2.27
C THR A 51 0.21 -6.42 -2.38
N ALA A 52 1.06 -6.89 -1.45
CA ALA A 52 2.50 -6.61 -1.48
C ALA A 52 3.18 -7.18 -2.73
N VAL A 53 2.83 -8.41 -3.11
CA VAL A 53 3.36 -9.04 -4.34
C VAL A 53 2.97 -8.24 -5.58
N VAL A 54 1.68 -7.90 -5.74
CA VAL A 54 1.22 -7.09 -6.88
C VAL A 54 1.86 -5.70 -6.86
N GLY A 55 2.07 -5.11 -5.68
CA GLY A 55 2.73 -3.82 -5.52
C GLY A 55 4.21 -3.83 -5.91
N ILE A 56 4.95 -4.88 -5.57
CA ILE A 56 6.34 -5.07 -6.02
C ILE A 56 6.39 -5.19 -7.55
N VAL A 57 5.50 -5.98 -8.14
CA VAL A 57 5.41 -6.13 -9.61
C VAL A 57 5.03 -4.79 -10.26
N ALA A 58 4.09 -4.05 -9.69
CA ALA A 58 3.70 -2.73 -10.17
C ALA A 58 4.87 -1.73 -10.15
N SER A 59 5.57 -1.63 -9.02
CA SER A 59 6.71 -0.72 -8.86
C SER A 59 7.87 -1.09 -9.77
N THR A 60 8.19 -2.38 -9.93
CA THR A 60 9.25 -2.82 -10.84
C THR A 60 8.88 -2.56 -12.31
N ALA A 61 7.62 -2.75 -12.70
CA ALA A 61 7.12 -2.40 -14.02
C ALA A 61 7.18 -0.89 -14.28
N LEU A 62 6.81 -0.06 -13.30
CA LEU A 62 6.91 1.41 -13.37
C LEU A 62 8.36 1.90 -13.51
N LEU A 63 9.30 1.31 -12.78
CA LEU A 63 10.73 1.61 -12.90
C LEU A 63 11.30 1.21 -14.28
N ARG A 64 10.67 0.24 -14.95
CA ARG A 64 10.97 -0.16 -16.33
C ARG A 64 10.13 0.56 -17.38
N TRP A 65 9.44 1.65 -17.00
CA TRP A 65 8.60 2.48 -17.88
C TRP A 65 7.49 1.70 -18.61
N ARG A 66 7.00 0.61 -18.01
CA ARG A 66 5.92 -0.20 -18.61
C ARG A 66 4.55 0.41 -18.28
N ARG A 67 3.76 0.71 -19.32
CA ARG A 67 2.37 1.25 -19.20
C ARG A 67 1.48 0.47 -18.23
N TRP A 68 1.66 -0.84 -18.20
CA TRP A 68 0.85 -1.81 -17.49
C TRP A 68 1.11 -1.73 -15.98
N GLY A 69 2.29 -1.24 -15.59
CA GLY A 69 2.65 -1.00 -14.20
C GLY A 69 1.78 0.06 -13.52
N GLN A 70 1.31 1.07 -14.27
CA GLN A 70 0.39 2.09 -13.74
C GLN A 70 -0.96 1.45 -13.32
N VAL A 71 -1.50 0.55 -14.14
CA VAL A 71 -2.75 -0.16 -13.82
C VAL A 71 -2.57 -1.03 -12.59
N LEU A 72 -1.48 -1.79 -12.52
CA LEU A 72 -1.17 -2.63 -11.35
C LEU A 72 -0.95 -1.79 -10.08
N ALA A 73 -0.38 -0.59 -10.19
CA ALA A 73 -0.20 0.31 -9.06
C ALA A 73 -1.54 0.82 -8.52
N ILE A 74 -2.47 1.19 -9.41
CA ILE A 74 -3.84 1.59 -9.06
C ILE A 74 -4.56 0.44 -8.37
N VAL A 75 -4.50 -0.78 -8.94
CA VAL A 75 -5.12 -1.98 -8.37
C VAL A 75 -4.54 -2.29 -6.99
N THR A 76 -3.22 -2.25 -6.84
CA THR A 76 -2.54 -2.48 -5.56
C THR A 76 -3.00 -1.47 -4.50
N LEU A 77 -3.03 -0.18 -4.83
CA LEU A 77 -3.46 0.86 -3.91
C LEU A 77 -4.94 0.70 -3.52
N ALA A 78 -5.80 0.31 -4.46
CA ALA A 78 -7.20 0.01 -4.18
C ALA A 78 -7.36 -1.21 -3.26
N MET A 79 -6.59 -2.29 -3.47
CA MET A 79 -6.57 -3.45 -2.58
C MET A 79 -6.09 -3.08 -1.18
N ALA A 80 -5.02 -2.29 -1.08
CA ALA A 80 -4.49 -1.81 0.20
C ALA A 80 -5.52 -0.99 0.98
N LEU A 81 -6.25 -0.11 0.31
CA LEU A 81 -7.33 0.67 0.95
C LEU A 81 -8.50 -0.21 1.37
N THR A 82 -8.92 -1.13 0.50
CA THR A 82 -10.05 -2.05 0.75
C THR A 82 -9.78 -2.96 1.95
N ALA A 83 -8.56 -3.41 2.15
CA ALA A 83 -8.20 -4.25 3.29
C ALA A 83 -7.80 -3.44 4.53
N GLY A 84 -7.02 -2.37 4.36
CA GLY A 84 -6.43 -1.60 5.45
C GLY A 84 -7.44 -0.78 6.24
N VAL A 85 -8.38 -0.13 5.55
CA VAL A 85 -9.41 0.71 6.21
C VAL A 85 -10.32 -0.10 7.13
N PRO A 86 -10.98 -1.20 6.70
CA PRO A 86 -11.86 -1.96 7.60
C PRO A 86 -11.07 -2.61 8.74
N TYR A 87 -9.86 -3.12 8.48
CA TYR A 87 -9.02 -3.67 9.54
C TYR A 87 -8.67 -2.61 10.60
N ALA A 88 -8.28 -1.40 10.17
CA ALA A 88 -7.98 -0.31 11.08
C ALA A 88 -9.19 0.10 11.92
N ILE A 89 -10.38 0.22 11.31
CA ILE A 89 -11.62 0.54 12.03
C ILE A 89 -11.91 -0.53 13.09
N VAL A 90 -11.91 -1.81 12.69
CA VAL A 90 -12.19 -2.94 13.58
C VAL A 90 -11.18 -2.97 14.75
N ARG A 91 -9.89 -2.77 14.47
CA ARG A 91 -8.85 -2.70 15.52
C ARG A 91 -9.03 -1.50 16.45
N LEU A 92 -9.43 -0.33 15.93
CA LEU A 92 -9.68 0.87 16.73
C LEU A 92 -10.92 0.78 17.61
N VAL A 93 -11.91 -0.04 17.24
CA VAL A 93 -13.12 -0.25 18.04
C VAL A 93 -12.88 -1.27 19.14
N LEU A 94 -12.11 -2.33 18.87
CA LEU A 94 -11.99 -3.48 19.77
C LEU A 94 -10.70 -3.54 20.59
N VAL A 95 -9.67 -2.77 20.24
CA VAL A 95 -8.37 -2.79 20.94
C VAL A 95 -8.06 -1.41 21.52
N ASP A 96 -8.06 -1.31 22.84
CA ASP A 96 -7.73 -0.06 23.55
C ASP A 96 -6.22 0.20 23.60
N GLN A 97 -5.39 -0.84 23.50
CA GLN A 97 -3.94 -0.70 23.53
C GLN A 97 -3.42 -0.02 22.25
N ASN A 98 -2.59 1.02 22.42
CA ASN A 98 -2.04 1.84 21.32
C ASN A 98 -3.10 2.40 20.36
N ARG A 99 -4.32 2.65 20.85
CA ARG A 99 -5.45 3.15 20.04
C ARG A 99 -5.13 4.45 19.31
N MET A 100 -4.52 5.41 20.01
CA MET A 100 -4.13 6.70 19.42
C MET A 100 -3.08 6.53 18.31
N LEU A 101 -2.04 5.73 18.57
CA LEU A 101 -1.00 5.44 17.58
C LEU A 101 -1.58 4.73 16.35
N THR A 102 -2.48 3.77 16.57
CA THR A 102 -3.18 3.06 15.49
C THR A 102 -4.06 4.02 14.67
N ALA A 103 -4.74 4.97 15.31
CA ALA A 103 -5.59 5.94 14.64
C ALA A 103 -4.76 6.88 13.76
N VAL A 104 -3.65 7.38 14.29
CA VAL A 104 -2.73 8.26 13.55
C VAL A 104 -2.10 7.52 12.37
N LEU A 105 -1.59 6.30 12.57
CA LEU A 105 -1.02 5.51 11.48
C LEU A 105 -2.05 5.15 10.41
N ALA A 106 -3.27 4.75 10.82
CA ALA A 106 -4.33 4.42 9.88
C ALA A 106 -4.73 5.64 9.03
N ALA A 107 -4.87 6.81 9.65
CA ALA A 107 -5.18 8.05 8.96
C ALA A 107 -4.05 8.45 7.99
N LEU A 108 -2.79 8.40 8.44
CA LEU A 108 -1.62 8.72 7.61
C LEU A 108 -1.47 7.77 6.43
N LEU A 109 -1.61 6.46 6.64
CA LEU A 109 -1.50 5.47 5.57
C LEU A 109 -2.65 5.60 4.57
N THR A 110 -3.87 5.81 5.05
CA THR A 110 -5.05 5.98 4.17
C THR A 110 -4.91 7.25 3.32
N THR A 111 -4.50 8.36 3.93
CA THR A 111 -4.28 9.63 3.21
C THR A 111 -3.12 9.54 2.22
N ALA A 112 -2.01 8.87 2.59
CA ALA A 112 -0.90 8.65 1.69
C ALA A 112 -1.27 7.75 0.51
N SER A 113 -1.97 6.63 0.76
CA SER A 113 -2.42 5.70 -0.29
C SER A 113 -3.44 6.33 -1.23
N THR A 114 -4.37 7.14 -0.72
CA THR A 114 -5.32 7.89 -1.55
C THR A 114 -4.62 8.98 -2.38
N ALA A 115 -3.67 9.72 -1.81
CA ALA A 115 -2.88 10.70 -2.55
C ALA A 115 -2.06 10.04 -3.68
N ALA A 116 -1.43 8.90 -3.39
CA ALA A 116 -0.72 8.11 -4.40
C ALA A 116 -1.65 7.60 -5.50
N LEU A 117 -2.85 7.14 -5.13
CA LEU A 117 -3.87 6.68 -6.08
C LEU A 117 -4.29 7.82 -7.01
N VAL A 118 -4.60 8.99 -6.46
CA VAL A 118 -4.94 10.20 -7.23
C VAL A 118 -3.79 10.60 -8.16
N TYR A 119 -2.54 10.53 -7.69
CA TYR A 119 -1.37 10.78 -8.53
C TYR A 119 -1.36 9.85 -9.74
N TRP A 120 -1.44 8.53 -9.52
CA TRP A 120 -1.42 7.53 -10.60
C TRP A 120 -2.64 7.62 -11.51
N CYS A 121 -3.77 8.15 -11.07
CA CYS A 121 -4.94 8.38 -11.93
C CYS A 121 -4.79 9.60 -12.87
N ARG A 122 -3.76 10.45 -12.71
CA ARG A 122 -3.61 11.66 -13.54
C ARG A 122 -3.35 11.31 -15.01
N PRO A 123 -4.08 11.95 -15.97
CA PRO A 123 -3.93 11.67 -17.39
C PRO A 123 -2.55 12.05 -17.94
N ALA A 124 -1.85 12.97 -17.28
CA ALA A 124 -0.48 13.36 -17.64
C ALA A 124 0.50 12.17 -17.57
N ILE A 125 0.33 11.26 -16.61
CA ILE A 125 1.18 10.07 -16.46
C ILE A 125 0.88 9.07 -17.59
N ARG A 126 -0.41 8.90 -17.91
CA ARG A 126 -0.84 8.02 -19.00
C ARG A 126 -0.27 8.46 -20.35
N ARG A 127 -0.22 9.78 -20.60
CA ARG A 127 0.38 10.37 -21.82
C ARG A 127 1.91 10.28 -21.86
N TYR A 128 2.58 10.19 -20.71
CA TYR A 128 4.04 10.03 -20.66
C TYR A 128 4.46 8.61 -21.02
N LEU A 129 3.66 7.62 -20.63
CA LEU A 129 3.96 6.21 -20.87
C LEU A 129 3.53 5.74 -22.28
N SER A 130 2.69 6.52 -23.00
CA SER A 130 2.20 6.27 -24.37
C SER A 130 3.18 6.67 -25.45
#